data_AF-A0A9D9EG19-F1
#
_entry.id   AF-A0A9D9EG19-F1
#
_cell.length_a   1.000
_cell.length_b   1.000
_cell.length_c   1.000
_cell.angle_alpha   90.00
_cell.angle_beta   90.00
_cell.angle_gamma   90.00
#
_symmetry.space_group_name_H-M   'P 1'
#
loop_
_entity.id
_entity.type
_entity.pdbx_description
1 polymer ?
#
loop_
_entity_poly.entity_id
_entity_poly.type
_entity_poly.pdbx_seq_one_letter_code
_entity_poly.pdbx_strand_id
1 'polypeptide(L)'
;MDILEEIISLKKQAVNAQKRCDDIKSIMSQAADSAPCKGFRHALETSRSGIIAEFKRHSPSKGAIFEDADPAEVVNAYAKAGAAACSVLTERAFFKAQADDFKVARRAAALPLLRKDFILDEYQVYETKAMGADAILLILSLIHISEPTRL
;
A
#
# COMPACT_ATOMS: atom_id res chain seq x y z
N MET A 1 -10.39 13.42 -20.62
CA MET A 1 -10.67 12.51 -19.50
C MET A 1 -9.49 12.59 -18.57
N ASP A 2 -9.72 12.92 -17.31
CA ASP A 2 -8.64 13.04 -16.32
C ASP A 2 -8.07 11.64 -16.04
N ILE A 3 -6.74 11.49 -16.03
CA ILE A 3 -6.08 10.22 -15.69
C ILE A 3 -6.52 9.72 -14.31
N LEU A 4 -6.85 10.64 -13.40
CA LEU A 4 -7.35 10.32 -12.08
C LEU A 4 -8.75 9.68 -12.14
N GLU A 5 -9.65 10.18 -12.99
CA GLU A 5 -10.99 9.61 -13.18
C GLU A 5 -10.92 8.18 -13.72
N GLU A 6 -10.00 7.94 -14.66
CA GLU A 6 -9.75 6.61 -15.21
C GLU A 6 -9.23 5.64 -14.13
N ILE A 7 -8.25 6.09 -13.32
CA ILE A 7 -7.73 5.33 -12.18
C ILE A 7 -8.86 4.96 -11.21
N ILE A 8 -9.71 5.92 -10.84
CA ILE A 8 -10.82 5.70 -9.92
C ILE A 8 -11.81 4.68 -10.49
N SER A 9 -12.19 4.83 -11.76
CA SER A 9 -13.14 3.95 -12.43
C SER A 9 -12.66 2.49 -12.43
N LEU A 10 -11.41 2.26 -12.84
CA LEU A 10 -10.80 0.93 -12.84
C LEU A 10 -10.64 0.36 -11.43
N LYS A 11 -10.26 1.20 -10.46
CA LYS A 11 -10.12 0.78 -9.06
C LYS A 11 -11.46 0.32 -8.48
N LYS A 12 -12.56 1.05 -8.71
CA LYS A 12 -13.91 0.63 -8.28
C LYS A 12 -14.30 -0.72 -8.84
N GLN A 13 -14.02 -0.98 -10.12
CA GLN A 13 -14.30 -2.27 -10.74
C GLN A 13 -13.48 -3.40 -10.09
N ALA A 14 -12.19 -3.16 -9.84
CA ALA A 14 -11.30 -4.12 -9.19
C ALA A 14 -11.74 -4.44 -7.76
N VAL A 15 -12.09 -3.43 -6.97
CA VAL A 15 -12.58 -3.60 -5.59
C VAL A 15 -13.89 -4.39 -5.58
N ASN A 16 -14.83 -4.07 -6.47
CA ASN A 16 -16.09 -4.81 -6.58
C ASN A 16 -15.89 -6.27 -7.01
N ALA A 17 -14.89 -6.55 -7.87
CA ALA A 17 -14.52 -7.91 -8.21
C ALA A 17 -13.92 -8.66 -7.01
N GLN A 18 -13.04 -8.00 -6.25
CA GLN A 18 -12.42 -8.57 -5.07
C GLN A 18 -13.46 -8.90 -3.98
N LYS A 19 -14.41 -7.99 -3.71
CA LYS A 19 -15.54 -8.19 -2.77
C LYS A 19 -16.46 -9.36 -3.13
N ARG A 20 -16.49 -9.79 -4.41
CA ARG A 20 -17.23 -10.98 -4.84
C ARG A 20 -16.46 -12.29 -4.60
N CYS A 21 -15.14 -12.22 -4.57
CA CYS A 21 -14.28 -13.38 -4.32
C CYS A 21 -14.05 -13.61 -2.82
N ASP A 22 -13.86 -12.52 -2.08
CA ASP A 22 -13.59 -12.54 -0.65
C ASP A 22 -14.42 -11.44 0.01
N ASP A 23 -15.42 -11.84 0.81
CA ASP A 23 -16.38 -10.89 1.36
C ASP A 23 -15.78 -10.05 2.50
N ILE A 24 -16.52 -9.02 2.91
CA ILE A 24 -16.04 -8.10 3.96
C ILE A 24 -15.76 -8.82 5.29
N LYS A 25 -16.53 -9.87 5.63
CA LYS A 25 -16.38 -10.57 6.91
C LYS A 25 -15.10 -11.40 6.93
N SER A 26 -14.81 -12.09 5.84
CA SER A 26 -13.59 -12.87 5.68
C SER A 26 -12.35 -11.97 5.72
N ILE A 27 -12.33 -10.84 5.00
CA ILE A 27 -11.17 -9.94 5.04
C ILE A 27 -11.00 -9.27 6.41
N MET A 28 -12.10 -8.99 7.12
CA MET A 28 -12.04 -8.51 8.51
C MET A 28 -11.43 -9.55 9.45
N SER A 29 -11.77 -10.84 9.30
CA SER A 29 -11.16 -11.92 10.06
C SER A 29 -9.66 -12.02 9.78
N GLN A 30 -9.26 -12.00 8.51
CA GLN A 30 -7.85 -12.01 8.12
C GLN A 30 -7.09 -10.79 8.67
N ALA A 31 -7.73 -9.62 8.71
CA ALA A 31 -7.16 -8.42 9.30
C ALA A 31 -6.98 -8.56 10.81
N ALA A 32 -7.93 -9.17 11.52
CA ALA A 32 -7.85 -9.43 12.95
C ALA A 32 -6.73 -10.43 13.31
N ASP A 33 -6.53 -11.44 12.48
CA ASP A 33 -5.49 -12.47 12.64
C ASP A 33 -4.10 -11.99 12.16
N SER A 34 -4.02 -10.80 11.57
CA SER A 34 -2.75 -10.26 11.05
C SER A 34 -1.77 -9.92 12.19
N ALA A 35 -0.48 -10.03 11.88
CA ALA A 35 0.57 -9.67 12.82
C ALA A 35 0.42 -8.22 13.35
N PRO A 36 0.85 -7.93 14.60
CA PRO A 36 0.89 -6.58 15.12
C PRO A 36 1.68 -5.62 14.23
N CYS A 37 1.22 -4.37 14.14
CA CYS A 37 1.91 -3.34 13.38
C CYS A 37 3.22 -2.94 14.08
N LYS A 38 4.26 -2.65 13.31
CA LYS A 38 5.60 -2.22 13.76
C LYS A 38 5.68 -0.75 14.20
N GLY A 39 4.56 -0.04 14.26
CA GLY A 39 4.51 1.35 14.71
C GLY A 39 5.05 2.38 13.70
N PHE A 40 4.34 2.57 12.60
CA PHE A 40 4.72 3.52 11.53
C PHE A 40 4.97 4.95 12.03
N ARG A 41 4.07 5.48 12.89
CA ARG A 41 4.21 6.81 13.51
C ARG A 41 5.48 6.91 14.34
N HIS A 42 5.71 5.93 15.22
CA HIS A 42 6.87 5.92 16.11
C HIS A 42 8.19 5.89 15.33
N ALA A 43 8.26 5.09 14.27
CA ALA A 43 9.44 5.04 13.41
C ALA A 43 9.76 6.38 12.73
N LEU A 44 8.73 7.14 12.32
CA LEU A 44 8.93 8.48 11.76
C LEU A 44 9.38 9.48 12.81
N GLU A 45 8.77 9.48 14.00
CA GLU A 45 9.08 10.42 15.07
C GLU A 45 10.47 10.22 15.67
N THR A 46 10.96 8.97 15.68
CA THR A 46 12.29 8.63 16.24
C THR A 46 13.40 8.62 15.22
N SER A 47 13.08 8.60 13.92
CA SER A 47 14.08 8.67 12.86
C SER A 47 14.72 10.04 12.79
N ARG A 48 16.04 10.08 12.57
CA ARG A 48 16.78 11.33 12.32
C ARG A 48 16.41 11.97 10.98
N SER A 49 15.99 11.18 10.00
CA SER A 49 15.71 11.65 8.64
C SER A 49 14.22 11.80 8.33
N GLY A 50 13.37 11.00 8.98
CA GLY A 50 11.95 10.91 8.66
C GLY A 50 11.65 10.36 7.26
N ILE A 51 12.64 9.79 6.57
CA ILE A 51 12.49 9.37 5.17
C ILE A 51 11.63 8.12 5.06
N ILE A 52 10.59 8.19 4.21
CA ILE A 52 9.84 7.03 3.72
C ILE A 52 10.37 6.71 2.32
N ALA A 53 11.12 5.62 2.18
CA ALA A 53 11.62 5.17 0.88
C ALA A 53 10.51 4.43 0.11
N GLU A 54 10.41 4.58 -1.20
CA GLU A 54 9.33 3.95 -2.00
C GLU A 54 9.89 2.87 -2.92
N PHE A 55 9.40 1.64 -2.76
CA PHE A 55 9.60 0.57 -3.74
C PHE A 55 8.61 0.74 -4.90
N LYS A 56 9.14 0.97 -6.10
CA LYS A 56 8.36 1.18 -7.32
C LYS A 56 9.13 0.78 -8.58
N ARG A 57 8.58 -0.16 -9.36
CA ARG A 57 9.17 -0.60 -10.64
C ARG A 57 8.80 0.24 -11.84
N HIS A 58 7.59 0.80 -11.84
CA HIS A 58 7.02 1.53 -12.97
C HIS A 58 6.21 2.73 -12.48
N SER A 59 6.13 3.78 -13.29
CA SER A 59 5.18 4.87 -13.07
C SER A 59 4.60 5.37 -14.39
N PRO A 60 3.35 5.85 -14.42
CA PRO A 60 2.73 6.36 -15.64
C PRO A 60 3.52 7.49 -16.32
N SER A 61 4.18 8.34 -15.53
CA SER A 61 4.90 9.51 -16.05
C SER A 61 6.32 9.22 -16.53
N LYS A 62 6.96 8.14 -16.06
CA LYS A 62 8.36 7.80 -16.40
C LYS A 62 8.54 6.44 -17.06
N GLY A 63 7.49 5.64 -17.18
CA GLY A 63 7.59 4.25 -17.64
C GLY A 63 8.32 3.36 -16.62
N ALA A 64 9.11 2.42 -17.14
CA ALA A 64 9.97 1.54 -16.36
C ALA A 64 11.04 2.34 -15.59
N ILE A 65 11.16 2.07 -14.29
CA ILE A 65 12.17 2.66 -13.40
C ILE A 65 13.24 1.60 -13.11
N PHE A 66 12.80 0.42 -12.67
CA PHE A 66 13.66 -0.75 -12.46
C PHE A 66 12.80 -2.02 -12.48
N GLU A 67 12.66 -2.64 -13.65
CA GLU A 67 11.75 -3.77 -13.87
C GLU A 67 12.17 -5.04 -13.13
N ASP A 68 13.48 -5.28 -13.02
CA ASP A 68 14.03 -6.47 -12.36
C ASP A 68 14.28 -6.28 -10.86
N ALA A 69 13.79 -5.17 -10.28
CA ALA A 69 13.99 -4.89 -8.87
C ALA A 69 13.37 -5.98 -7.98
N ASP A 70 14.20 -6.66 -7.18
CA ASP A 70 13.72 -7.58 -6.16
C ASP A 70 13.19 -6.81 -4.93
N PRO A 71 11.94 -7.02 -4.49
CA PRO A 71 11.39 -6.28 -3.37
C PRO A 71 12.16 -6.51 -2.07
N ALA A 72 12.63 -7.73 -1.80
CA ALA A 72 13.36 -8.06 -0.59
C ALA A 72 14.73 -7.39 -0.56
N GLU A 73 15.46 -7.40 -1.67
CA GLU A 73 16.76 -6.72 -1.77
C GLU A 73 16.62 -5.22 -1.57
N VAL A 74 15.66 -4.60 -2.27
CA VAL A 74 15.49 -3.14 -2.26
C VAL A 74 15.02 -2.63 -0.88
N VAL A 75 14.03 -3.28 -0.26
CA VAL A 75 13.56 -2.83 1.07
C VAL A 75 14.62 -3.03 2.15
N ASN A 76 15.46 -4.06 2.05
CA ASN A 76 16.59 -4.26 2.94
C ASN A 76 17.68 -3.20 2.72
N ALA A 77 17.94 -2.83 1.47
CA ALA A 77 18.84 -1.73 1.15
C ALA A 77 18.35 -0.41 1.74
N TYR A 78 17.05 -0.10 1.66
CA TYR A 78 16.46 1.08 2.29
C TYR A 78 16.62 1.08 3.81
N ALA A 79 16.40 -0.07 4.46
CA ALA A 79 16.62 -0.21 5.90
C ALA A 79 18.09 0.06 6.29
N LYS A 80 19.04 -0.52 5.56
CA LYS A 80 20.48 -0.31 5.76
C LYS A 80 20.90 1.15 5.54
N ALA A 81 20.24 1.84 4.60
CA ALA A 81 20.47 3.26 4.32
C ALA A 81 19.83 4.21 5.35
N GLY A 82 19.10 3.69 6.34
CA GLY A 82 18.50 4.49 7.41
C GLY A 82 17.15 5.11 7.06
N ALA A 83 16.39 4.50 6.14
CA ALA A 83 14.99 4.87 5.96
C ALA A 83 14.18 4.59 7.25
N ALA A 84 13.24 5.48 7.56
CA ALA A 84 12.36 5.33 8.72
C ALA A 84 11.25 4.31 8.46
N ALA A 85 10.74 4.29 7.24
CA ALA A 85 9.71 3.39 6.78
C ALA A 85 9.85 3.15 5.27
N CYS A 86 9.12 2.16 4.75
CA CYS A 86 9.05 1.90 3.32
C CYS A 86 7.61 1.97 2.82
N SER A 87 7.40 2.64 1.69
CA SER A 87 6.16 2.58 0.94
C SER A 87 6.28 1.54 -0.17
N VAL A 88 5.25 0.72 -0.37
CA VAL A 88 5.21 -0.28 -1.42
C VAL A 88 3.95 -0.08 -2.25
N LEU A 89 4.12 0.07 -3.56
CA LEU A 89 3.03 0.18 -4.53
C LEU A 89 2.29 -1.15 -4.65
N THR A 90 0.95 -1.12 -4.60
CA THR A 90 0.09 -2.30 -4.86
C THR A 90 -0.87 -2.10 -6.04
N GLU A 91 -0.83 -0.91 -6.64
CA GLU A 91 -1.66 -0.56 -7.79
C GLU A 91 -1.13 -1.24 -9.08
N ARG A 92 -1.97 -2.06 -9.72
CA ARG A 92 -1.56 -2.90 -10.86
C ARG A 92 -1.69 -2.20 -12.21
N ALA A 93 -2.78 -1.48 -12.45
CA ALA A 93 -3.15 -1.01 -13.79
C ALA A 93 -2.19 0.06 -14.34
N PHE A 94 -1.69 0.94 -13.47
CA PHE A 94 -0.90 2.12 -13.83
C PHE A 94 0.55 2.01 -13.34
N PHE A 95 0.77 1.37 -12.20
CA PHE A 95 2.10 1.21 -11.59
C PHE A 95 2.70 -0.18 -11.79
N LYS A 96 1.98 -1.10 -12.46
CA LYS A 96 2.44 -2.48 -12.75
C LYS A 96 2.96 -3.21 -11.52
N ALA A 97 2.40 -2.91 -10.33
CA ALA A 97 2.76 -3.61 -9.11
C ALA A 97 2.41 -5.09 -9.22
N GLN A 98 3.28 -5.95 -8.72
CA GLN A 98 3.04 -7.39 -8.72
C GLN A 98 2.27 -7.80 -7.47
N ALA A 99 1.46 -8.84 -7.59
CA ALA A 99 0.56 -9.30 -6.53
C ALA A 99 1.27 -9.59 -5.20
N ASP A 100 2.50 -10.09 -5.27
CA ASP A 100 3.25 -10.55 -4.11
C ASP A 100 4.33 -9.57 -3.63
N ASP A 101 4.54 -8.43 -4.30
CA ASP A 101 5.58 -7.46 -3.93
C ASP A 101 5.46 -7.05 -2.46
N PHE A 102 4.24 -6.74 -2.02
CA PHE A 102 4.00 -6.36 -0.63
C PHE A 102 4.30 -7.49 0.36
N LYS A 103 3.95 -8.73 0.02
CA LYS A 103 4.21 -9.89 0.89
C LYS A 103 5.69 -10.19 0.98
N VAL A 104 6.41 -10.11 -0.13
CA VAL A 104 7.88 -10.28 -0.19
C VAL A 104 8.54 -9.19 0.64
N ALA A 105 8.18 -7.93 0.41
CA ALA A 105 8.66 -6.79 1.18
C ALA A 105 8.37 -6.96 2.69
N ARG A 106 7.18 -7.42 3.05
CA ARG A 106 6.78 -7.62 4.46
C ARG A 106 7.60 -8.70 5.16
N ARG A 107 7.91 -9.79 4.47
CA ARG A 107 8.77 -10.86 5.02
C ARG A 107 10.22 -10.43 5.16
N ALA A 108 10.71 -9.57 4.27
CA ALA A 108 12.10 -9.14 4.24
C ALA A 108 12.40 -7.93 5.14
N ALA A 109 11.54 -6.91 5.12
CA ALA A 109 11.81 -5.63 5.73
C ALA A 109 11.74 -5.70 7.26
N ALA A 110 12.72 -5.11 7.95
CA ALA A 110 12.59 -4.75 9.36
C ALA A 110 11.73 -3.49 9.56
N LEU A 111 11.67 -2.61 8.56
CA LEU A 111 10.92 -1.34 8.60
C LEU A 111 9.40 -1.55 8.67
N PRO A 112 8.65 -0.57 9.20
CA PRO A 112 7.22 -0.44 8.95
C PRO A 112 6.92 -0.17 7.47
N LEU A 113 5.83 -0.74 6.97
CA LEU A 113 5.40 -0.66 5.59
C LEU A 113 4.10 0.12 5.42
N LEU A 114 4.10 1.07 4.47
CA LEU A 114 2.93 1.77 3.97
C LEU A 114 2.44 1.10 2.68
N ARG A 115 1.17 0.68 2.64
CA ARG A 115 0.51 0.33 1.38
C ARG A 115 0.20 1.60 0.61
N LYS A 116 0.79 1.75 -0.57
CA LYS A 116 0.53 2.87 -1.46
C LYS A 116 -0.31 2.44 -2.65
N ASP A 117 -1.57 2.83 -2.58
CA ASP A 117 -2.63 2.50 -3.53
C ASP A 117 -3.70 3.61 -3.50
N PHE A 118 -4.67 3.52 -4.40
CA PHE A 118 -5.86 4.34 -4.41
C PHE A 118 -6.94 3.65 -3.57
N ILE A 119 -7.20 4.19 -2.39
CA ILE A 119 -8.14 3.65 -1.40
C ILE A 119 -9.47 4.37 -1.53
N LEU A 120 -10.53 3.63 -1.86
CA LEU A 120 -11.87 4.14 -2.18
C LEU A 120 -12.99 3.45 -1.37
N ASP A 121 -12.70 2.35 -0.68
CA ASP A 121 -13.69 1.52 0.02
C ASP A 121 -13.10 0.95 1.32
N GLU A 122 -13.94 0.80 2.36
CA GLU A 122 -13.56 0.22 3.66
C GLU A 122 -12.96 -1.18 3.53
N TYR A 123 -13.39 -1.95 2.53
CA TYR A 123 -12.81 -3.25 2.21
C TYR A 123 -11.30 -3.18 2.05
N GLN A 124 -10.81 -2.13 1.37
CA GLN A 124 -9.38 -1.95 1.14
C GLN A 124 -8.62 -1.59 2.43
N VAL A 125 -9.30 -1.02 3.44
CA VAL A 125 -8.70 -0.75 4.75
C VAL A 125 -8.41 -2.07 5.47
N TYR A 126 -9.39 -2.97 5.53
CA TYR A 126 -9.19 -4.31 6.10
C TYR A 126 -8.20 -5.13 5.29
N GLU A 127 -8.28 -5.09 3.96
CA GLU A 127 -7.32 -5.74 3.07
C GLU A 127 -5.89 -5.26 3.36
N THR A 128 -5.70 -3.96 3.55
CA THR A 128 -4.39 -3.38 3.90
C THR A 128 -3.85 -3.94 5.21
N LYS A 129 -4.71 -4.09 6.22
CA LYS A 129 -4.34 -4.68 7.50
C LYS A 129 -4.05 -6.18 7.38
N ALA A 130 -4.87 -6.93 6.64
CA ALA A 130 -4.68 -8.35 6.36
C ALA A 130 -3.35 -8.63 5.63
N MET A 131 -2.92 -7.72 4.75
CA MET A 131 -1.60 -7.78 4.09
C MET A 131 -0.42 -7.52 5.03
N GLY A 132 -0.67 -7.08 6.27
CA GLY A 132 0.35 -6.76 7.27
C GLY A 132 0.97 -5.38 7.11
N ALA A 133 0.28 -4.45 6.43
CA ALA A 133 0.72 -3.06 6.36
C ALA A 133 0.60 -2.38 7.72
N ASP A 134 1.54 -1.46 7.98
CA ASP A 134 1.60 -0.67 9.21
C ASP A 134 0.95 0.72 9.02
N ALA A 135 0.74 1.13 7.77
CA ALA A 135 0.04 2.35 7.39
C ALA A 135 -0.66 2.20 6.03
N ILE A 136 -1.62 3.08 5.77
CA ILE A 136 -2.39 3.16 4.52
C ILE A 136 -2.36 4.59 3.97
N LEU A 137 -2.33 4.74 2.64
CA LEU A 137 -2.42 6.04 1.98
C LEU A 137 -3.89 6.45 1.79
N LEU A 138 -4.26 7.61 2.29
CA LEU A 138 -5.54 8.26 2.02
C LEU A 138 -5.28 9.55 1.23
N ILE A 139 -5.97 9.72 0.09
CA ILE A 139 -5.82 10.88 -0.78
C ILE A 139 -7.12 11.68 -0.70
N LEU A 140 -7.07 12.88 -0.13
CA LEU A 140 -8.28 13.69 0.14
C LEU A 140 -9.08 14.01 -1.12
N SER A 141 -8.45 14.19 -2.28
CA SER A 141 -9.15 14.43 -3.54
C SER A 141 -9.99 13.25 -4.04
N LEU A 142 -9.81 12.06 -3.45
CA LEU A 142 -10.56 10.84 -3.77
C LEU A 142 -11.65 10.54 -2.74
N ILE A 143 -11.63 11.25 -1.61
CA ILE A 143 -12.52 11.01 -0.48
C ILE A 143 -13.55 12.13 -0.47
N HIS A 144 -14.80 11.81 -0.78
CA HIS A 144 -15.90 12.78 -0.64
C HIS A 144 -16.31 12.86 0.84
N ILE A 145 -16.16 14.04 1.45
CA ILE A 145 -16.48 14.32 2.86
C ILE A 145 -18.00 14.33 3.13
N SER A 146 -18.83 13.80 2.22
CA SER A 146 -20.29 13.75 2.36
C SER A 146 -20.79 12.55 3.16
N GLU A 147 -19.95 11.56 3.47
CA GLU A 147 -20.26 10.51 4.44
C GLU A 147 -19.47 10.77 5.73
N PRO A 148 -20.13 10.92 6.89
CA PRO A 148 -19.43 11.12 8.15
C PRO A 148 -18.52 9.92 8.39
N THR A 149 -17.21 10.21 8.39
CA THR A 149 -16.06 9.42 8.85
C THR A 149 -16.44 8.07 9.50
N ARG A 150 -16.39 6.99 8.71
CA ARG A 150 -16.20 5.62 9.19
C ARG A 150 -14.77 5.17 8.88
N LEU A 151 -13.79 5.86 9.47
CA LEU A 151 -12.42 5.38 9.62
C LEU A 151 -12.16 5.14 11.09
#